data_AF-A0A5B7UIW1-F1
#
_entry.id   AF-A0A5B7UIW1-F1
#
_cell.length_a   1.000
_cell.length_b   1.000
_cell.length_c   1.000
_cell.angle_alpha   90.00
_cell.angle_beta   90.00
_cell.angle_gamma   90.00
#
_symmetry.space_group_name_H-M   'P 1'
#
loop_
_entity.id
_entity.type
_entity.pdbx_description
1 polymer ?
#
loop_
_entity_poly.entity_id
_entity_poly.type
_entity_poly.pdbx_seq_one_letter_code
_entity_poly.pdbx_strand_id
1 'polypeptide(L)'
;MKKFFKILGVILGIFIVIIFFSYQFFFTKINFDKNIKDDQRIKNLDKKVFWNFGFEQINKPKKISTDFTIDGKPNDTINFTFHAYQSEKYRNIGQFQVHFSTGYNGINIFLYRLKNKFRTEIDEFSDNVVENENKKRYKIISEKLTLDKENYKKNDSVFGILEIQFEDLVNNSKTNSISYFRAKME
;
A
#
# COMPACT_ATOMS: atom_id res chain seq x y z
N MET A 1 23.33 36.77 24.57
CA MET A 1 23.72 35.66 23.68
C MET A 1 23.62 34.27 24.33
N LYS A 2 24.32 33.95 25.43
CA LYS A 2 24.29 32.59 26.02
C LYS A 2 22.88 32.06 26.38
N LYS A 3 21.96 32.91 26.88
CA LYS A 3 20.57 32.53 27.16
C LYS A 3 19.75 32.22 25.90
N PHE A 4 20.00 32.95 24.81
CA PHE A 4 19.34 32.74 23.52
C PHE A 4 19.70 31.37 22.91
N PHE A 5 21.00 31.02 22.89
CA PHE A 5 21.44 29.71 22.40
C PHE A 5 20.91 28.54 23.25
N LYS A 6 20.74 28.72 24.56
CA LYS A 6 20.09 27.73 25.42
C LYS A 6 18.62 27.52 25.04
N ILE A 7 17.87 28.60 24.83
CA ILE A 7 16.45 28.52 24.43
C ILE A 7 16.32 27.87 23.05
N LEU A 8 17.15 28.28 22.08
CA LEU A 8 17.16 27.68 20.75
C LEU A 8 17.46 26.17 20.81
N GLY A 9 18.43 25.76 21.63
CA GLY A 9 18.75 24.36 21.84
C GLY A 9 17.58 23.54 22.41
N VAL A 10 16.83 24.10 23.36
CA VAL A 10 15.63 23.46 23.92
C VAL A 10 14.54 23.30 22.85
N ILE A 11 14.27 24.35 22.07
CA ILE A 11 13.27 24.29 20.99
C ILE A 11 13.64 23.23 19.95
N LEU A 12 14.91 23.19 19.55
CA LEU A 12 15.42 22.19 18.61
C LEU A 12 15.29 20.77 19.17
N GLY A 13 15.58 20.58 20.47
CA GLY A 13 15.41 19.31 21.16
C GLY A 13 13.95 18.84 21.16
N ILE A 14 13.01 19.73 21.48
CA ILE A 14 11.57 19.44 21.42
C ILE A 14 11.16 19.04 20.01
N PHE A 15 11.64 19.76 19.00
CA PHE A 15 11.32 19.48 17.60
C PHE A 15 11.81 18.08 17.15
N ILE A 16 13.02 17.69 17.54
CA ILE A 16 13.56 16.36 17.26
C ILE A 16 12.71 15.26 17.91
N VAL A 17 12.28 15.48 19.16
CA VAL A 17 11.43 14.55 19.89
C VAL A 17 10.07 14.39 19.18
N ILE A 18 9.44 15.49 18.76
CA ILE A 18 8.18 15.45 18.00
C ILE A 18 8.36 14.64 16.71
N ILE A 19 9.40 14.91 15.92
CA ILE A 19 9.67 14.16 14.68
C ILE A 19 9.84 12.67 14.97
N PHE A 20 10.59 12.32 16.01
CA PHE A 20 10.81 10.93 16.38
C PHE A 20 9.50 10.23 16.78
N PHE A 21 8.67 10.87 17.61
CA PHE A 21 7.37 10.33 18.00
C PHE A 21 6.41 10.22 16.82
N SER A 22 6.34 11.23 15.95
CA SER A 22 5.54 11.18 14.72
C SER A 22 5.97 10.01 13.83
N TYR A 23 7.27 9.76 13.68
CA TYR A 23 7.76 8.60 12.94
C TYR A 23 7.34 7.27 13.59
N GLN A 24 7.33 7.17 14.92
CA GLN A 24 6.85 5.96 15.59
C GLN A 24 5.34 5.78 15.46
N PHE A 25 4.59 6.88 15.50
CA PHE A 25 3.12 6.87 15.47
C PHE A 25 2.54 6.61 14.08
N PHE A 26 3.11 7.23 13.04
CA PHE A 26 2.57 7.12 11.68
C PHE A 26 3.07 5.91 10.90
N PHE A 27 4.13 5.24 11.36
CA PHE A 27 4.73 4.12 10.65
C PHE A 27 4.69 2.82 11.47
N THR A 28 4.11 1.80 10.86
CA THR A 28 3.97 0.44 11.37
C THR A 28 5.19 -0.40 10.98
N LYS A 29 5.59 -1.36 11.82
CA LYS A 29 6.72 -2.26 11.52
C LYS A 29 6.32 -3.28 10.43
N ILE A 30 7.23 -3.52 9.49
CA ILE A 30 7.10 -4.57 8.48
C ILE A 30 7.54 -5.91 9.08
N ASN A 31 6.77 -6.96 8.80
CA ASN A 31 7.17 -8.33 9.09
C ASN A 31 7.93 -8.92 7.89
N PHE A 32 8.88 -9.81 8.16
CA PHE A 32 9.65 -10.46 7.12
C PHE A 32 9.53 -11.98 7.23
N ASP A 33 9.16 -12.61 6.12
CA ASP A 33 9.05 -14.06 6.00
C ASP A 33 9.65 -14.53 4.66
N LYS A 34 10.85 -15.13 4.74
CA LYS A 34 11.61 -15.59 3.57
C LYS A 34 10.91 -16.72 2.79
N ASN A 35 9.96 -17.41 3.42
CA ASN A 35 9.26 -18.56 2.84
C ASN A 35 7.95 -18.17 2.15
N ILE A 36 7.57 -16.88 2.19
CA ILE A 36 6.31 -16.40 1.61
C ILE A 36 6.20 -16.72 0.11
N LYS A 37 7.33 -16.71 -0.61
CA LYS A 37 7.40 -17.08 -2.04
C LYS A 37 6.92 -18.51 -2.32
N ASP A 38 7.00 -19.39 -1.33
CA ASP A 38 6.64 -20.79 -1.44
C ASP A 38 5.16 -21.03 -1.07
N ASP A 39 4.48 -20.01 -0.53
CA ASP A 39 3.07 -20.03 -0.17
C ASP A 39 2.19 -20.35 -1.38
N GLN A 40 1.30 -21.33 -1.22
CA GLN A 40 0.41 -21.79 -2.28
C GLN A 40 -0.52 -20.68 -2.77
N ARG A 41 -0.88 -19.71 -1.92
CA ARG A 41 -1.76 -18.58 -2.26
C ARG A 41 -1.06 -17.60 -3.21
N ILE A 42 0.23 -17.34 -3.00
CA ILE A 42 1.07 -16.58 -3.94
C ILE A 42 1.18 -17.32 -5.28
N LYS A 43 1.38 -18.64 -5.26
CA LYS A 43 1.43 -19.46 -6.49
C LYS A 43 0.09 -19.47 -7.23
N ASN A 44 -1.02 -19.43 -6.49
CA ASN A 44 -2.37 -19.42 -7.06
C ASN A 44 -2.73 -18.10 -7.76
N LEU A 45 -1.95 -17.02 -7.59
CA LEU A 45 -2.12 -15.79 -8.36
C LEU A 45 -2.05 -16.06 -9.88
N ASP A 46 -1.23 -17.03 -10.33
CA ASP A 46 -1.15 -17.41 -11.76
C ASP A 46 -2.46 -17.98 -12.33
N LYS A 47 -3.41 -18.39 -11.49
CA LYS A 47 -4.68 -19.00 -11.91
C LYS A 47 -5.86 -18.02 -11.92
N LYS A 48 -5.70 -16.83 -11.36
CA LYS A 48 -6.75 -15.81 -11.32
C LYS A 48 -6.87 -15.13 -12.68
N VAL A 49 -7.94 -14.36 -12.88
CA VAL A 49 -8.14 -13.53 -14.08
C VAL A 49 -8.41 -12.08 -13.69
N PHE A 50 -7.88 -11.11 -14.43
CA PHE A 50 -8.27 -9.70 -14.25
C PHE A 50 -9.67 -9.45 -14.80
N TRP A 51 -10.42 -8.59 -14.13
CA TRP A 51 -11.64 -8.03 -14.68
C TRP A 51 -11.27 -7.06 -15.79
N ASN A 52 -11.70 -7.36 -17.01
CA ASN A 52 -11.34 -6.57 -18.18
C ASN A 52 -12.52 -5.69 -18.61
N PHE A 53 -12.40 -4.37 -18.42
CA PHE A 53 -13.29 -3.38 -18.99
C PHE A 53 -12.91 -3.08 -20.45
N GLY A 54 -13.01 -4.06 -21.35
CA GLY A 54 -13.02 -3.89 -22.81
C GLY A 54 -11.80 -3.27 -23.54
N PHE A 55 -10.96 -2.47 -22.88
CA PHE A 55 -9.89 -1.66 -23.47
C PHE A 55 -8.50 -2.30 -23.35
N GLU A 56 -8.31 -3.29 -22.46
CA GLU A 56 -7.01 -3.96 -22.26
C GLU A 56 -6.79 -5.18 -23.19
N GLN A 57 -7.68 -5.43 -24.15
CA GLN A 57 -7.56 -6.58 -25.07
C GLN A 57 -6.33 -6.54 -26.00
N ILE A 58 -5.65 -5.40 -26.13
CA ILE A 58 -4.54 -5.27 -27.09
C ILE A 58 -3.25 -5.93 -26.56
N ASN A 59 -3.12 -6.16 -25.26
CA ASN A 59 -2.02 -6.93 -24.68
C ASN A 59 -2.60 -7.89 -23.64
N LYS A 60 -2.47 -9.21 -23.85
CA LYS A 60 -2.81 -10.24 -22.85
C LYS A 60 -2.38 -9.75 -21.46
N PRO A 61 -3.24 -9.81 -20.43
CA PRO A 61 -2.90 -9.29 -19.12
C PRO A 61 -1.57 -9.92 -18.68
N LYS A 62 -0.62 -9.06 -18.29
CA LYS A 62 0.59 -9.51 -17.59
C LYS A 62 0.14 -10.38 -16.41
N LYS A 63 0.98 -11.34 -16.03
CA LYS A 63 0.74 -12.20 -14.86
C LYS A 63 0.18 -11.40 -13.68
N ILE A 64 -0.86 -11.93 -13.05
CA ILE A 64 -1.50 -11.31 -11.88
C ILE A 64 -0.48 -11.09 -10.77
N SER A 65 -0.46 -9.86 -10.28
CA SER A 65 0.44 -9.40 -9.23
C SER A 65 -0.24 -9.30 -7.87
N THR A 66 -1.56 -9.37 -7.75
CA THR A 66 -2.27 -9.31 -6.46
C THR A 66 -3.65 -9.94 -6.54
N ASP A 67 -4.17 -10.46 -5.44
CA ASP A 67 -5.57 -10.88 -5.29
C ASP A 67 -6.40 -9.89 -4.43
N PHE A 68 -5.92 -8.65 -4.28
CA PHE A 68 -6.56 -7.67 -3.42
C PHE A 68 -7.99 -7.42 -3.85
N THR A 69 -8.90 -7.43 -2.88
CA THR A 69 -10.31 -7.10 -3.06
C THR A 69 -10.79 -6.23 -1.92
N ILE A 70 -11.68 -5.31 -2.26
CA ILE A 70 -12.51 -4.56 -1.31
C ILE A 70 -13.89 -5.24 -1.32
N ASP A 71 -14.53 -5.35 -0.16
CA ASP A 71 -15.83 -6.03 0.03
C ASP A 71 -15.84 -7.56 -0.16
N GLY A 72 -14.66 -8.18 -0.15
CA GLY A 72 -14.47 -9.57 0.30
C GLY A 72 -15.19 -10.65 -0.50
N LYS A 73 -15.51 -10.45 -1.79
CA LYS A 73 -16.01 -11.54 -2.64
C LYS A 73 -14.83 -12.29 -3.25
N PRO A 74 -14.49 -13.52 -2.79
CA PRO A 74 -13.45 -14.34 -3.37
C PRO A 74 -13.92 -14.87 -4.72
N ASN A 75 -13.84 -14.05 -5.75
CA ASN A 75 -14.13 -14.46 -7.11
C ASN A 75 -12.82 -14.85 -7.81
N ASP A 76 -12.92 -15.54 -8.94
CA ASP A 76 -11.74 -15.79 -9.78
C ASP A 76 -11.27 -14.53 -10.52
N THR A 77 -12.09 -13.49 -10.47
CA THR A 77 -11.83 -12.19 -11.06
C THR A 77 -11.27 -11.21 -10.04
N ILE A 78 -10.14 -10.59 -10.36
CA ILE A 78 -9.52 -9.52 -9.58
C ILE A 78 -9.71 -8.17 -10.27
N ASN A 79 -9.84 -7.12 -9.48
CA ASN A 79 -10.07 -5.76 -10.00
C ASN A 79 -8.85 -4.86 -9.80
N PHE A 80 -7.88 -5.26 -8.97
CA PHE A 80 -6.77 -4.42 -8.56
C PHE A 80 -5.46 -4.86 -9.24
N THR A 81 -4.67 -3.89 -9.67
CA THR A 81 -3.29 -4.07 -10.12
C THR A 81 -2.32 -3.69 -8.99
N PHE A 82 -1.14 -4.31 -8.97
CA PHE A 82 -0.12 -4.01 -7.97
C PHE A 82 1.21 -3.63 -8.62
N HIS A 83 1.78 -2.52 -8.17
CA HIS A 83 3.05 -1.95 -8.61
C HIS A 83 4.00 -1.78 -7.43
N ALA A 84 5.30 -1.95 -7.67
CA ALA A 84 6.35 -1.81 -6.67
C ALA A 84 7.48 -0.94 -7.21
N TYR A 85 7.79 0.12 -6.48
CA TYR A 85 8.84 1.08 -6.83
C TYR A 85 9.82 1.26 -5.68
N GLN A 86 11.11 1.42 -6.01
CA GLN A 86 12.16 1.75 -5.05
C GLN A 86 12.95 2.97 -5.54
N SER A 87 13.21 3.92 -4.65
CA SER A 87 14.11 5.03 -4.98
C SER A 87 15.52 4.51 -5.30
N GLU A 88 16.03 4.87 -6.49
CA GLU A 88 17.38 4.49 -6.93
C GLU A 88 18.47 5.06 -6.00
N LYS A 89 18.27 6.31 -5.53
CA LYS A 89 19.19 7.01 -4.63
C LYS A 89 19.05 6.55 -3.18
N TYR A 90 17.84 6.24 -2.74
CA TYR A 90 17.55 5.88 -1.36
C TYR A 90 16.85 4.52 -1.28
N ARG A 91 17.63 3.43 -1.29
CA ARG A 91 17.13 2.03 -1.25
C ARG A 91 16.30 1.65 -0.02
N ASN A 92 16.18 2.55 0.94
CA ASN A 92 15.32 2.39 2.11
C ASN A 92 13.94 3.04 1.91
N ILE A 93 13.71 3.76 0.81
CA ILE A 93 12.48 4.49 0.50
C ILE A 93 11.82 3.84 -0.71
N GLY A 94 10.70 3.18 -0.48
CA GLY A 94 9.95 2.51 -1.54
C GLY A 94 8.47 2.85 -1.46
N GLN A 95 7.77 2.55 -2.53
CA GLN A 95 6.32 2.70 -2.63
C GLN A 95 5.75 1.46 -3.29
N PHE A 96 4.74 0.89 -2.68
CA PHE A 96 3.90 -0.10 -3.33
C PHE A 96 2.53 0.53 -3.57
N GLN A 97 1.92 0.23 -4.71
CA GLN A 97 0.61 0.78 -5.07
C GLN A 97 -0.32 -0.35 -5.49
N VAL A 98 -1.47 -0.40 -4.83
CA VAL A 98 -2.63 -1.18 -5.29
C VAL A 98 -3.55 -0.20 -6.02
N HIS A 99 -3.86 -0.46 -7.28
CA HIS A 99 -4.66 0.43 -8.11
C HIS A 99 -5.90 -0.28 -8.65
N PHE A 100 -7.07 0.31 -8.43
CA PHE A 100 -8.33 -0.06 -9.08
C PHE A 100 -8.92 1.17 -9.76
N SER A 101 -9.37 0.99 -11.00
CA SER A 101 -10.06 2.00 -11.76
C SER A 101 -11.22 1.36 -12.52
N THR A 102 -12.34 2.06 -12.58
CA THR A 102 -13.46 1.77 -13.50
C THR A 102 -13.46 2.71 -14.71
N GLY A 103 -12.36 3.43 -14.94
CA GLY A 103 -12.22 4.48 -15.95
C GLY A 103 -12.47 5.86 -15.34
N TYR A 104 -13.69 6.10 -14.84
CA TYR A 104 -14.12 7.42 -14.35
C TYR A 104 -13.99 7.60 -12.84
N ASN A 105 -13.78 6.52 -12.09
CA ASN A 105 -13.51 6.58 -10.66
C ASN A 105 -12.69 5.37 -10.23
N GLY A 106 -12.11 5.44 -9.03
CA GLY A 106 -11.32 4.35 -8.51
C GLY A 106 -10.65 4.65 -7.18
N ILE A 107 -9.76 3.73 -6.79
CA ILE A 107 -9.09 3.72 -5.50
C ILE A 107 -7.62 3.36 -5.71
N ASN A 108 -6.75 4.18 -5.15
CA ASN A 108 -5.35 3.89 -4.95
C ASN A 108 -5.09 3.57 -3.47
N ILE A 109 -4.37 2.49 -3.22
CA ILE A 109 -3.82 2.18 -1.91
C ILE A 109 -2.30 2.27 -2.02
N PHE A 110 -1.72 3.27 -1.38
CA PHE A 110 -0.29 3.50 -1.35
C PHE A 110 0.31 2.93 -0.07
N LEU A 111 1.34 2.11 -0.19
CA LEU A 111 2.15 1.63 0.92
C LEU A 111 3.52 2.30 0.82
N TYR A 112 3.73 3.32 1.64
CA TYR A 112 5.01 4.02 1.72
C TYR A 112 5.93 3.29 2.67
N ARG A 113 7.06 2.82 2.16
CA ARG A 113 8.06 2.10 2.92
C ARG A 113 9.22 3.01 3.28
N LEU A 114 9.58 3.00 4.56
CA LEU A 114 10.82 3.58 5.08
C LEU A 114 11.58 2.56 5.94
N LYS A 115 12.70 2.05 5.43
CA LYS A 115 13.50 0.96 6.03
C LYS A 115 12.65 -0.28 6.31
N ASN A 116 12.47 -0.62 7.58
CA ASN A 116 11.70 -1.76 8.09
C ASN A 116 10.30 -1.34 8.58
N LYS A 117 9.86 -0.15 8.20
CA LYS A 117 8.53 0.34 8.52
C LYS A 117 7.77 0.77 7.27
N PHE A 118 6.45 0.81 7.38
CA PHE A 118 5.57 1.27 6.32
C PHE A 118 4.40 2.07 6.88
N ARG A 119 3.71 2.79 6.01
CA ARG A 119 2.43 3.43 6.26
C ARG A 119 1.56 3.23 5.04
N THR A 120 0.27 2.98 5.25
CA THR A 120 -0.70 2.93 4.15
C THR A 120 -1.51 4.22 4.07
N GLU A 121 -1.79 4.66 2.85
CA GLU A 121 -2.74 5.72 2.53
C GLU A 121 -3.73 5.23 1.47
N ILE A 122 -4.97 5.69 1.56
CA ILE A 122 -6.01 5.45 0.55
C ILE A 122 -6.32 6.80 -0.10
N ASP A 123 -6.32 6.80 -1.42
CA ASP A 123 -6.68 7.93 -2.26
C ASP A 123 -7.80 7.51 -3.22
N GLU A 124 -8.91 8.20 -3.15
CA GLU A 124 -10.11 7.93 -3.94
C GLU A 124 -10.22 9.01 -5.01
N PHE A 125 -10.35 8.60 -6.28
CA PHE A 125 -10.43 9.53 -7.40
C PHE A 125 -11.73 9.33 -8.17
N SER A 126 -12.24 10.43 -8.74
CA SER A 126 -13.44 10.46 -9.56
C SER A 126 -13.37 11.65 -10.52
N ASP A 127 -13.68 11.42 -11.79
CA ASP A 127 -13.80 12.46 -12.82
C ASP A 127 -15.04 13.34 -12.59
N ASN A 128 -16.03 12.82 -11.86
CA ASN A 128 -17.17 13.61 -11.40
C ASN A 128 -16.73 14.50 -10.24
N VAL A 129 -16.37 15.75 -10.57
CA VAL A 129 -16.18 16.81 -9.57
C VAL A 129 -17.56 17.24 -9.10
N VAL A 130 -18.10 16.56 -8.08
CA VAL A 130 -19.23 17.09 -7.33
C VAL A 130 -18.66 18.13 -6.38
N GLU A 131 -18.91 19.42 -6.65
CA GLU A 131 -18.55 20.51 -5.74
C GLU A 131 -19.03 20.15 -4.32
N ASN A 132 -18.09 20.12 -3.37
CA ASN A 132 -18.27 19.84 -1.94
C ASN A 132 -18.35 18.38 -1.45
N GLU A 133 -18.08 17.36 -2.26
CA GLU A 133 -18.04 15.96 -1.77
C GLU A 133 -16.66 15.29 -1.88
N ASN A 134 -15.66 15.81 -1.17
CA ASN A 134 -14.47 15.03 -0.78
C ASN A 134 -14.81 14.09 0.41
N LYS A 135 -15.91 13.35 0.34
CA LYS A 135 -16.23 12.35 1.36
C LYS A 135 -15.36 11.13 1.09
N LYS A 136 -14.28 10.98 1.88
CA LYS A 136 -13.54 9.73 1.95
C LYS A 136 -14.53 8.62 2.27
N ARG A 137 -14.66 7.62 1.40
CA ARG A 137 -15.49 6.45 1.65
C ARG A 137 -14.80 5.50 2.61
N TYR A 138 -13.48 5.34 2.49
CA TYR A 138 -12.76 4.34 3.27
C TYR A 138 -11.78 4.97 4.26
N LYS A 139 -11.72 4.38 5.45
CA LYS A 139 -10.74 4.71 6.50
C LYS A 139 -9.99 3.46 6.92
N ILE A 140 -8.67 3.52 6.92
CA ILE A 140 -7.82 2.44 7.45
C ILE A 140 -7.91 2.45 8.98
N ILE A 141 -8.26 1.30 9.56
CA ILE A 141 -8.33 1.09 11.01
C ILE A 141 -7.09 0.38 11.51
N SER A 142 -6.62 -0.63 10.78
CA SER A 142 -5.39 -1.35 11.08
C SER A 142 -4.76 -1.90 9.81
N GLU A 143 -3.45 -2.10 9.87
CA GLU A 143 -2.63 -2.55 8.76
C GLU A 143 -1.50 -3.46 9.24
N LYS A 144 -1.14 -4.45 8.42
CA LYS A 144 0.02 -5.29 8.62
C LYS A 144 0.57 -5.70 7.26
N LEU A 145 1.86 -5.49 7.08
CA LEU A 145 2.59 -5.83 5.87
C LEU A 145 3.64 -6.88 6.20
N THR A 146 3.61 -7.98 5.47
CA THR A 146 4.66 -9.01 5.48
C THR A 146 5.33 -9.05 4.11
N LEU A 147 6.67 -9.00 4.08
CA LEU A 147 7.48 -9.05 2.87
C LEU A 147 8.46 -10.23 2.88
N ASP A 148 8.92 -10.71 1.72
CA ASP A 148 9.86 -11.82 1.65
C ASP A 148 11.25 -11.48 2.20
N LYS A 149 11.67 -10.22 2.01
CA LYS A 149 12.96 -9.74 2.50
C LYS A 149 12.94 -8.23 2.76
N GLU A 150 13.97 -7.80 3.47
CA GLU A 150 14.16 -6.39 3.78
C GLU A 150 14.64 -5.63 2.55
N ASN A 151 15.74 -6.03 1.91
CA ASN A 151 16.33 -5.19 0.86
C ASN A 151 16.02 -5.72 -0.55
N TYR A 152 15.58 -4.83 -1.44
CA TYR A 152 15.36 -5.13 -2.85
C TYR A 152 16.34 -4.35 -3.72
N LYS A 153 16.73 -4.98 -4.83
CA LYS A 153 17.39 -4.33 -5.96
C LYS A 153 16.39 -4.16 -7.10
N LYS A 154 16.72 -3.29 -8.05
CA LYS A 154 15.97 -3.16 -9.31
C LYS A 154 15.82 -4.55 -9.96
N ASN A 155 14.62 -4.84 -10.44
CA ASN A 155 14.18 -6.12 -11.00
C ASN A 155 14.07 -7.31 -10.03
N ASP A 156 14.33 -7.13 -8.73
CA ASP A 156 14.05 -8.19 -7.76
C ASP A 156 12.55 -8.50 -7.75
N SER A 157 12.21 -9.78 -7.63
CA SER A 157 10.85 -10.15 -7.27
C SER A 157 10.58 -9.76 -5.82
N VAL A 158 9.42 -9.17 -5.61
CA VAL A 158 8.84 -8.85 -4.31
C VAL A 158 7.68 -9.79 -4.10
N PHE A 159 7.60 -10.42 -2.93
CA PHE A 159 6.44 -11.18 -2.52
C PHE A 159 5.96 -10.67 -1.17
N GLY A 160 4.64 -10.58 -0.98
CA GLY A 160 4.11 -10.03 0.25
C GLY A 160 2.67 -10.41 0.55
N ILE A 161 2.30 -10.13 1.79
CA ILE A 161 0.94 -10.21 2.30
C ILE A 161 0.59 -8.85 2.89
N LEU A 162 -0.55 -8.32 2.45
CA LEU A 162 -1.14 -7.10 2.96
C LEU A 162 -2.44 -7.46 3.70
N GLU A 163 -2.46 -7.21 5.00
CA GLU A 163 -3.65 -7.34 5.83
C GLU A 163 -4.11 -5.93 6.20
N ILE A 164 -5.29 -5.52 5.73
CA ILE A 164 -5.88 -4.20 6.03
C ILE A 164 -7.28 -4.40 6.57
N GLN A 165 -7.60 -3.70 7.65
CA GLN A 165 -8.97 -3.46 8.06
C GLN A 165 -9.38 -2.05 7.65
N PHE A 166 -10.44 -1.93 6.87
CA PHE A 166 -11.03 -0.65 6.50
C PHE A 166 -12.45 -0.54 7.06
N GLU A 167 -12.83 0.70 7.38
CA GLU A 167 -14.19 1.12 7.69
C GLU A 167 -14.75 1.87 6.47
N ASP A 168 -15.86 1.40 5.92
CA ASP A 168 -16.64 2.16 4.94
C ASP A 168 -17.53 3.15 5.72
N LEU A 169 -17.21 4.43 5.57
CA LEU A 169 -17.82 5.54 6.30
C LEU A 169 -19.25 5.85 5.85
N VAL A 170 -19.70 5.28 4.73
CA VAL A 170 -21.07 5.47 4.22
C VAL A 170 -22.03 4.51 4.91
N ASN A 171 -21.61 3.27 5.12
CA ASN A 171 -22.43 2.22 5.72
C ASN A 171 -22.00 1.80 7.14
N ASN A 172 -20.95 2.43 7.68
CA ASN A 172 -20.33 2.10 8.98
C ASN A 172 -19.96 0.61 9.12
N SER A 173 -19.64 -0.04 8.01
CA SER A 173 -19.21 -1.44 8.02
C SER A 173 -17.69 -1.53 8.12
N LYS A 174 -17.21 -2.58 8.79
CA LYS A 174 -15.79 -2.89 8.86
C LYS A 174 -15.51 -4.16 8.08
N THR A 175 -14.48 -4.12 7.25
CA THR A 175 -14.08 -5.25 6.43
C THR A 175 -12.61 -5.52 6.62
N ASN A 176 -12.28 -6.80 6.80
CA ASN A 176 -10.90 -7.27 6.81
C ASN A 176 -10.57 -7.79 5.42
N SER A 177 -9.49 -7.29 4.83
CA SER A 177 -8.94 -7.79 3.57
C SER A 177 -7.54 -8.32 3.82
N ILE A 178 -7.31 -9.56 3.40
CA ILE A 178 -6.00 -10.19 3.38
C ILE A 178 -5.69 -10.47 1.93
N SER A 179 -4.59 -9.92 1.45
CA SER A 179 -4.19 -10.07 0.06
C SER A 179 -2.75 -10.52 -0.06
N TYR A 180 -2.51 -11.40 -1.02
CA TYR A 180 -1.23 -11.89 -1.45
C TYR A 180 -0.84 -11.14 -2.72
N PHE A 181 0.40 -10.68 -2.76
CA PHE A 181 0.92 -10.00 -3.93
C PHE A 181 2.32 -10.48 -4.29
N ARG A 182 2.63 -10.31 -5.57
CA ARG A 182 3.96 -10.43 -6.15
C ARG A 182 4.19 -9.31 -7.15
N ALA A 183 5.36 -8.72 -7.14
CA ALA A 183 5.73 -7.68 -8.07
C ALA A 183 7.17 -7.86 -8.55
N LYS A 184 7.55 -7.09 -9.55
CA LYS A 184 8.96 -6.77 -9.79
C LYS A 184 9.23 -5.38 -9.24
N MET A 185 10.36 -5.23 -8.58
CA MET A 185 10.82 -3.92 -8.15
C MET A 185 11.30 -3.12 -9.36
N GLU A 186 10.65 -1.99 -9.63
CA GLU A 186 11.02 -1.07 -10.71
C GLU A 186 12.08 -0.06 -10.28
#